data_AF-A0A7L4IEK0-F1
#
_entry.id   AF-A0A7L4IEK0-F1
#
_cell.length_a   1.000
_cell.length_b   1.000
_cell.length_c   1.000
_cell.angle_alpha   90.00
_cell.angle_beta   90.00
_cell.angle_gamma   90.00
#
_symmetry.space_group_name_H-M   'P 1'
#
loop_
_entity.id
_entity.type
_entity.pdbx_description
1 polymer ?
#
loop_
_entity_poly.entity_id
_entity_poly.type
_entity_poly.pdbx_seq_one_letter_code
_entity_poly.pdbx_strand_id
1 'polypeptide(L)'
;TGDAWNIKQLRGKSSEDLHKLWYVLLKEKNMLLTLEQESKRQLRPMPSPERLEKVEKSMKNIDLVVREREIALRLLQTGHEKPVPGEWRHDFLGRTYWY
;
A
#
# COMPACT_ATOMS: atom_id res chain seq x y z
N THR A 1 17.12 -11.11 10.06
CA THR A 1 16.35 -10.15 9.24
C THR A 1 15.18 -10.90 8.64
N GLY A 2 13.95 -10.40 8.79
CA GLY A 2 12.77 -11.04 8.20
C GLY A 2 12.66 -10.77 6.71
N ASP A 3 12.02 -11.69 5.98
CA ASP A 3 11.66 -11.49 4.58
C ASP A 3 10.40 -10.62 4.47
N ALA A 4 10.26 -9.94 3.33
CA ALA A 4 9.05 -9.18 3.01
C ALA A 4 7.87 -10.13 2.76
N TRP A 5 6.66 -9.68 3.12
CA TRP A 5 5.44 -10.45 2.89
C TRP A 5 5.18 -10.63 1.40
N ASN A 6 5.06 -11.89 0.96
CA ASN A 6 4.75 -12.21 -0.42
C ASN A 6 3.24 -12.11 -0.67
N ILE A 7 2.85 -11.61 -1.85
CA ILE A 7 1.44 -11.47 -2.27
C ILE A 7 0.69 -12.80 -2.14
N LYS A 8 1.32 -13.93 -2.52
CA LYS A 8 0.71 -15.26 -2.41
C LYS A 8 0.36 -15.64 -0.97
N GLN A 9 1.20 -15.26 0.00
CA GLN A 9 0.94 -15.52 1.41
C GLN A 9 -0.21 -14.64 1.93
N LEU A 10 -0.27 -13.39 1.49
CA LEU A 10 -1.29 -12.42 1.90
C LEU A 10 -2.68 -12.78 1.35
N ARG A 11 -2.77 -13.33 0.14
CA ARG A 11 -4.05 -13.78 -0.45
C ARG A 11 -4.74 -14.88 0.37
N GLY A 12 -3.98 -15.72 1.05
CA GLY A 12 -4.50 -16.79 1.92
C GLY A 12 -4.93 -16.33 3.32
N LYS A 13 -4.77 -15.04 3.67
CA LYS A 13 -5.14 -14.50 4.99
C LYS A 13 -6.52 -13.86 4.98
N SER A 14 -7.19 -13.89 6.13
CA SER A 14 -8.47 -13.22 6.33
C SER A 14 -8.32 -11.69 6.24
N SER A 15 -9.40 -10.98 5.91
CA SER A 15 -9.36 -9.50 5.86
C SER A 15 -9.08 -8.88 7.23
N GLU A 16 -9.53 -9.52 8.33
CA GLU A 16 -9.24 -9.07 9.69
C GLU A 16 -7.75 -9.22 10.03
N ASP A 17 -7.11 -10.33 9.64
CA ASP A 17 -5.68 -10.53 9.86
C ASP A 17 -4.85 -9.54 9.04
N LEU A 18 -5.26 -9.25 7.80
CA LEU A 18 -4.60 -8.23 6.97
C LEU A 18 -4.69 -6.85 7.63
N HIS A 19 -5.84 -6.50 8.21
CA HIS A 19 -6.02 -5.25 8.94
C HIS A 19 -5.13 -5.15 10.18
N LYS A 20 -5.06 -6.22 10.99
CA LYS A 20 -4.13 -6.29 12.14
C LYS A 20 -2.67 -6.19 11.69
N LEU A 21 -2.31 -6.92 10.63
CA LEU A 21 -0.95 -6.93 10.08
C LEU A 21 -0.54 -5.54 9.57
N TRP A 22 -1.45 -4.81 8.93
CA TRP A 22 -1.21 -3.45 8.49
C TRP A 22 -0.75 -2.54 9.63
N TYR A 23 -1.41 -2.60 10.79
CA TYR A 23 -1.00 -1.79 11.95
C TYR A 23 0.32 -2.24 12.58
N VAL A 24 0.65 -3.52 12.54
CA VAL A 24 1.97 -4.01 12.97
C VAL A 24 3.06 -3.40 12.08
N LEU A 25 2.88 -3.48 10.76
CA LEU A 25 3.83 -2.91 9.79
C LEU A 25 3.90 -1.38 9.88
N LEU A 26 2.77 -0.71 10.12
CA LEU A 26 2.73 0.75 10.27
C LEU A 26 3.55 1.22 11.48
N LYS A 27 3.43 0.54 12.63
CA LYS A 27 4.25 0.84 13.81
C LYS A 27 5.73 0.62 13.54
N GLU A 28 6.08 -0.45 12.83
CA GLU A 28 7.46 -0.71 12.44
C GLU A 28 8.00 0.35 11.47
N LYS A 29 7.20 0.74 10.47
CA LYS A 29 7.55 1.82 9.53
C LYS A 29 7.83 3.13 10.28
N ASN A 30 6.95 3.53 11.19
CA ASN A 30 7.13 4.77 11.95
C ASN A 30 8.40 4.73 12.80
N MET A 31 8.68 3.60 13.46
CA MET A 31 9.92 3.41 14.23
C MET A 31 11.16 3.52 13.33
N LEU A 32 11.15 2.91 12.14
CA LEU A 32 12.28 3.00 11.20
C LEU A 32 12.48 4.42 10.65
N LEU A 33 11.40 5.15 10.37
CA LEU A 33 11.48 6.55 9.94
C LEU A 33 12.07 7.45 11.02
N THR A 34 11.70 7.24 12.29
CA THR A 34 12.33 7.99 13.40
C THR A 34 13.81 7.68 13.54
N LEU A 35 14.20 6.41 13.33
CA LEU A 35 15.59 5.99 13.38
C LEU A 35 16.40 6.56 12.21
N GLU A 36 15.82 6.59 11.01
CA GLU A 36 16.43 7.21 9.84
C GLU A 36 16.68 8.71 10.07
N GLN A 37 15.69 9.40 10.63
CA GLN A 37 15.79 10.82 10.94
C GLN A 37 16.84 11.10 12.02
N GLU A 38 16.91 10.28 13.08
CA GLU A 38 17.94 10.43 14.11
C GLU A 38 19.33 10.10 13.57
N SER A 39 19.47 9.10 12.69
CA SER A 39 20.75 8.78 12.03
C SER A 39 21.24 9.96 11.18
N LYS A 40 20.33 10.61 10.42
CA LYS A 40 20.61 11.84 9.67
C LYS A 40 21.04 12.98 10.59
N ARG A 41 20.33 13.19 11.71
CA ARG A 41 20.66 14.22 12.72
C ARG A 41 22.04 14.02 13.32
N GLN A 42 22.41 12.77 13.62
CA GLN A 42 23.70 12.40 14.19
C GLN A 42 24.82 12.29 13.13
N LEU A 43 24.51 12.54 11.85
CA LEU A 43 25.41 12.37 10.71
C LEU A 43 26.03 10.96 10.65
N ARG A 44 25.26 9.94 11.05
CA ARG A 44 25.67 8.53 11.01
C ARG A 44 24.86 7.76 9.97
N PRO A 45 25.46 6.75 9.31
CA PRO A 45 24.71 5.87 8.42
C PRO A 45 23.68 5.06 9.21
N MET A 46 22.50 4.87 8.62
CA MET A 46 21.46 4.02 9.19
C MET A 46 21.95 2.57 9.27
N PRO A 47 21.76 1.85 10.39
CA PRO A 47 22.23 0.47 10.54
C PRO A 47 21.61 -0.55 9.58
N SER A 48 20.37 -0.33 9.11
CA SER A 48 19.67 -1.29 8.23
C SER A 48 18.57 -0.64 7.36
N PRO A 49 18.93 0.09 6.30
CA PRO A 49 17.95 0.73 5.40
C PRO A 49 17.08 -0.29 4.64
N GLU A 50 17.61 -1.47 4.33
CA GLU A 50 16.86 -2.55 3.64
C GLU A 50 15.58 -2.96 4.38
N ARG A 51 15.55 -2.81 5.71
CA ARG A 51 14.38 -3.15 6.51
C ARG A 51 13.20 -2.24 6.19
N LEU A 52 13.46 -0.95 5.94
CA LEU A 52 12.43 0.00 5.54
C LEU A 52 11.83 -0.39 4.19
N GLU A 53 12.68 -0.69 3.21
CA GLU A 53 12.23 -1.14 1.88
C GLU A 53 11.36 -2.41 1.95
N LYS A 54 11.74 -3.36 2.80
CA LYS A 54 10.98 -4.61 3.01
C LYS A 54 9.60 -4.35 3.64
N VAL A 55 9.52 -3.45 4.61
CA VAL A 55 8.25 -3.05 5.24
C VAL A 55 7.37 -2.32 4.22
N GLU A 56 7.92 -1.37 3.47
CA GLU A 56 7.16 -0.65 2.44
C GLU A 56 6.65 -1.57 1.33
N LYS A 57 7.48 -2.52 0.87
CA LYS A 57 7.07 -3.54 -0.09
C LYS A 57 5.94 -4.40 0.46
N SER A 58 6.03 -4.79 1.73
CA SER A 58 4.97 -5.58 2.39
C SER A 58 3.66 -4.80 2.49
N MET A 59 3.71 -3.51 2.85
CA MET A 59 2.53 -2.65 2.89
C MET A 59 1.89 -2.49 1.50
N LYS A 60 2.68 -2.22 0.45
CA LYS A 60 2.18 -2.15 -0.93
C LYS A 60 1.50 -3.45 -1.38
N ASN A 61 2.04 -4.60 -0.97
CA ASN A 61 1.45 -5.90 -1.28
C ASN A 61 0.11 -6.12 -0.57
N ILE A 62 -0.04 -5.67 0.68
CA ILE A 62 -1.33 -5.74 1.41
C ILE A 62 -2.35 -4.83 0.71
N ASP A 63 -1.99 -3.58 0.40
CA ASP A 63 -2.86 -2.64 -0.31
C ASP A 63 -3.36 -3.22 -1.64
N LEU A 64 -2.46 -3.82 -2.42
CA LEU A 64 -2.80 -4.49 -3.67
C LEU A 64 -3.83 -5.62 -3.45
N VAL A 65 -3.61 -6.51 -2.47
CA VAL A 65 -4.52 -7.63 -2.21
C VAL A 65 -5.90 -7.15 -1.74
N VAL A 66 -5.95 -6.10 -0.90
CA VAL A 66 -7.21 -5.51 -0.44
C VAL A 66 -7.96 -4.88 -1.63
N ARG A 67 -7.25 -4.13 -2.48
CA ARG A 67 -7.83 -3.52 -3.68
C ARG A 67 -8.33 -4.56 -4.68
N GLU A 68 -7.57 -5.63 -4.93
CA GLU A 68 -7.99 -6.75 -5.77
C GLU A 68 -9.31 -7.36 -5.28
N ARG A 69 -9.45 -7.58 -3.96
CA ARG A 69 -10.67 -8.12 -3.34
C ARG A 69 -11.86 -7.16 -3.50
N GLU A 70 -11.64 -5.87 -3.26
CA GLU A 70 -12.68 -4.84 -3.41
C GLU A 70 -13.17 -4.75 -4.85
N ILE A 71 -12.26 -4.73 -5.83
CA ILE A 71 -12.61 -4.69 -7.26
C ILE A 71 -13.42 -5.92 -7.64
N ALA A 72 -13.00 -7.12 -7.23
CA ALA A 72 -13.73 -8.35 -7.52
C ALA A 72 -15.15 -8.33 -6.92
N LEU A 73 -15.30 -7.89 -5.67
CA LEU A 73 -16.61 -7.75 -5.04
C LEU A 73 -17.49 -6.73 -5.75
N ARG A 74 -16.95 -5.55 -6.11
CA ARG A 74 -17.69 -4.51 -6.82
C ARG A 74 -18.15 -4.99 -8.19
N LEU A 75 -17.27 -5.64 -8.96
CA LEU A 75 -17.62 -6.21 -10.26
C LEU A 75 -18.78 -7.21 -10.16
N LEU A 76 -18.79 -8.06 -9.13
CA LEU A 76 -19.88 -9.02 -8.93
C LEU A 76 -21.20 -8.37 -8.48
N GLN A 77 -21.13 -7.30 -7.69
CA GLN A 77 -22.32 -6.65 -7.14
C GLN A 77 -22.95 -5.62 -8.09
N THR A 78 -22.13 -4.82 -8.78
CA THR A 78 -22.61 -3.69 -9.58
C THR A 78 -22.18 -3.77 -11.05
N GLY A 79 -21.22 -4.61 -11.40
CA GLY A 79 -20.61 -4.64 -12.73
C GLY A 79 -19.69 -3.47 -13.06
N HIS A 80 -19.44 -2.55 -12.11
CA HIS A 80 -18.64 -1.35 -12.35
C HIS A 80 -17.16 -1.58 -12.03
N GLU A 81 -16.28 -1.25 -12.96
CA GLU A 81 -14.83 -1.39 -12.77
C GLU A 81 -14.25 -0.39 -11.75
N LYS A 82 -14.73 0.86 -11.75
CA LYS A 82 -14.21 1.95 -10.90
C LYS A 82 -15.08 2.17 -9.65
N PRO A 83 -14.49 2.52 -8.50
CA PRO A 83 -15.25 2.85 -7.28
C PRO A 83 -16.00 4.16 -7.43
N VAL A 84 -15.34 5.15 -8.03
CA VAL A 84 -15.85 6.50 -8.20
C VAL A 84 -16.39 6.62 -9.63
N PRO A 85 -17.66 7.03 -9.81
CA PRO A 85 -18.18 7.33 -11.13
C PRO A 85 -17.42 8.52 -11.71
N GLY A 86 -17.19 8.48 -13.02
CA GLY A 86 -16.55 9.58 -13.72
C GLY A 86 -16.86 9.50 -15.21
N GLU A 87 -16.54 10.57 -15.91
CA GLU A 87 -16.89 10.73 -17.31
C GLU A 87 -15.73 11.36 -18.07
N TRP A 88 -15.57 10.99 -19.34
CA TRP A 88 -14.64 11.68 -20.21
C TRP A 88 -15.20 13.06 -20.56
N ARG A 89 -14.46 14.11 -20.21
CA ARG A 89 -14.81 15.50 -20.51
C ARG A 89 -13.67 16.19 -21.24
N HIS A 90 -13.98 17.25 -21.96
CA HIS A 90 -12.99 18.13 -22.57
C HIS A 90 -12.75 19.34 -21.66
N ASP A 91 -11.49 19.70 -21.44
CA ASP A 91 -11.15 20.95 -20.77
C ASP A 91 -11.34 22.15 -21.72
N PHE A 92 -11.16 23.36 -21.19
CA PHE A 92 -11.24 24.59 -21.99
C PHE A 92 -10.14 24.69 -23.08
N LEU A 93 -9.12 23.83 -23.03
CA LEU A 93 -8.06 23.68 -24.04
C LEU A 93 -8.36 22.56 -25.05
N GLY A 94 -9.53 21.90 -24.94
CA GLY A 94 -9.97 20.80 -25.81
C GLY A 94 -9.39 19.42 -25.47
N ARG A 95 -8.57 19.28 -24.42
CA ARG A 95 -7.95 18.02 -24.02
C ARG A 95 -8.96 17.13 -23.31
N THR A 96 -9.03 15.86 -23.69
CA THR A 96 -9.88 14.88 -23.02
C THR A 96 -9.25 14.46 -21.70
N TYR A 97 -10.01 14.56 -20.61
CA TYR A 97 -9.61 14.07 -19.29
C TYR A 97 -10.78 13.34 -18.61
N TRP A 98 -10.45 12.48 -17.64
CA TRP A 98 -11.45 11.81 -16.82
C TRP A 98 -11.84 12.73 -15.66
N TYR A 99 -13.09 13.22 -15.68
CA TYR A 99 -13.69 14.04 -14.62
C TYR A 99 -14.32 13.15 -13.54
#